data_AF-A0A7V9KGN2-F1
#
_entry.id   AF-A0A7V9KGN2-F1
#
_cell.length_a   1.000
_cell.length_b   1.000
_cell.length_c   1.000
_cell.angle_alpha   90.00
_cell.angle_beta   90.00
_cell.angle_gamma   90.00
#
_symmetry.space_group_name_H-M   'P 1'
#
loop_
_entity.id
_entity.type
_entity.pdbx_description
1 polymer ?
#
loop_
_entity_poly.entity_id
_entity_poly.type
_entity_poly.pdbx_seq_one_letter_code
_entity_poly.pdbx_strand_id
1 'polypeptide(L)'
;MRQVTVQVEAEAARALQQGETSGTSERLQEVARELGVTLTPMHPDIDDPELAAYYTVETPDAETAELVAIRLQSLEAIAFAYVKPADALP
;
A
#
# COMPACT_ATOMS: atom_id res chain seq x y z
N MET A 1 -3.19 -8.77 14.87
CA MET A 1 -2.68 -8.40 13.53
C MET A 1 -3.86 -8.07 12.64
N ARG A 2 -3.77 -6.96 11.92
CA ARG A 2 -4.75 -6.49 10.93
C ARG A 2 -4.01 -6.22 9.63
N GLN A 3 -4.75 -6.22 8.53
CA GLN A 3 -4.19 -5.99 7.20
C GLN A 3 -4.88 -4.78 6.57
N VAL A 4 -4.08 -3.88 6.01
CA VAL A 4 -4.55 -2.80 5.14
C VAL A 4 -4.25 -3.20 3.71
N THR A 5 -5.27 -3.19 2.86
CA THR A 5 -5.11 -3.35 1.42
C THR A 5 -4.97 -1.97 0.81
N VAL A 6 -3.96 -1.81 -0.05
CA VAL A 6 -3.61 -0.55 -0.69
C VAL A 6 -3.56 -0.77 -2.19
N GLN A 7 -4.21 0.09 -2.95
CA GLN A 7 -4.03 0.21 -4.38
C GLN A 7 -3.29 1.51 -4.67
N VAL A 8 -2.11 1.38 -5.26
CA VAL A 8 -1.33 2.53 -5.74
C VAL A 8 -1.85 3.00 -7.09
N GLU A 9 -1.70 4.29 -7.36
CA GLU A 9 -1.98 4.85 -8.69
C GLU A 9 -1.07 4.23 -9.75
N ALA A 10 -1.56 4.16 -10.99
CA ALA A 10 -0.86 3.43 -12.07
C ALA A 10 0.57 3.95 -12.34
N GLU A 11 0.80 5.25 -12.19
CA GLU A 11 2.14 5.86 -12.33
C GLU A 11 3.07 5.44 -11.20
N ALA A 12 2.57 5.46 -9.95
CA ALA A 12 3.32 5.02 -8.78
C ALA A 12 3.60 3.51 -8.83
N ALA A 13 2.63 2.70 -9.27
CA ALA A 13 2.78 1.26 -9.45
C ALA A 13 3.92 0.91 -10.42
N ARG A 14 3.98 1.59 -11.57
CA ARG A 14 5.04 1.41 -12.57
C ARG A 14 6.41 1.78 -12.02
N ALA A 15 6.52 2.92 -11.33
CA ALA A 15 7.76 3.35 -10.71
C ALA A 15 8.27 2.32 -9.69
N LEU A 16 7.38 1.81 -8.82
CA LEU A 16 7.71 0.78 -7.83
C LEU A 16 8.17 -0.54 -8.48
N GLN A 17 7.50 -1.00 -9.55
CA GLN A 17 7.88 -2.23 -10.27
C GLN A 17 9.24 -2.11 -10.97
N GLN A 18 9.52 -0.96 -11.56
CA GLN A 18 10.77 -0.72 -12.30
C GLN A 18 11.93 -0.38 -11.37
N GLY A 19 11.69 -0.27 -10.06
CA GLY A 19 12.68 0.20 -9.09
C GLY A 19 13.10 1.65 -9.33
N GLU A 20 12.27 2.41 -10.06
CA GLU A 20 12.50 3.81 -10.37
C GLU A 20 11.97 4.68 -9.24
N THR A 21 12.80 5.59 -8.75
CA THR A 21 12.37 6.62 -7.81
C THR A 21 11.70 7.76 -8.57
N SER A 22 10.37 7.71 -8.67
CA SER A 22 9.55 8.90 -8.94
C SER A 22 9.27 9.62 -7.62
N GLY A 23 9.11 10.95 -7.63
CA GLY A 23 8.81 11.72 -6.40
C GLY A 23 7.56 11.21 -5.66
N THR A 24 6.60 10.64 -6.40
CA THR A 24 5.40 9.99 -5.87
C THR A 24 5.72 8.68 -5.12
N SER A 25 6.61 7.84 -5.68
CA SER A 25 7.07 6.60 -5.03
C SER A 25 7.94 6.86 -3.78
N GLU A 26 8.77 7.92 -3.81
CA GLU A 26 9.58 8.35 -2.66
C GLU A 26 8.69 8.78 -1.49
N ARG A 27 7.70 9.63 -1.77
CA ARG A 27 6.73 10.09 -0.77
C ARG A 27 6.01 8.93 -0.08
N LEU A 28 5.61 7.92 -0.85
CA LEU A 28 4.95 6.73 -0.34
C LEU A 28 5.88 5.93 0.58
N GLN A 29 7.13 5.71 0.17
CA GLN A 29 8.13 5.00 0.98
C GLN A 29 8.50 5.76 2.26
N GLU A 30 8.60 7.10 2.20
CA GLU A 30 8.83 7.96 3.36
C GLU A 30 7.70 7.81 4.38
N VAL A 31 6.45 7.94 3.94
CA VAL A 31 5.29 7.83 4.82
C VAL A 31 5.17 6.43 5.42
N ALA A 32 5.45 5.38 4.64
CA ALA A 32 5.50 4.01 5.16
C ALA A 32 6.56 3.87 6.28
N ARG A 33 7.73 4.47 6.08
CA ARG A 33 8.81 4.48 7.08
C ARG A 33 8.45 5.29 8.33
N GLU A 34 7.83 6.46 8.17
CA GLU A 34 7.32 7.28 9.28
C GLU A 34 6.30 6.53 10.14
N LEU A 35 5.45 5.73 9.49
CA LEU A 35 4.44 4.88 10.15
C LEU A 35 5.02 3.58 10.70
N GLY A 36 6.28 3.26 10.41
CA GLY A 36 6.92 2.00 10.82
C GLY A 36 6.33 0.76 10.13
N VAL A 37 5.77 0.91 8.93
CA VAL A 37 5.12 -0.16 8.18
C VAL A 37 5.87 -0.48 6.89
N THR A 38 5.64 -1.68 6.36
CA THR A 38 6.19 -2.13 5.08
C THR A 38 5.06 -2.40 4.09
N LEU A 39 5.14 -1.83 2.89
CA LEU A 39 4.27 -2.22 1.78
C LEU A 39 4.83 -3.47 1.11
N THR A 40 4.03 -4.52 1.06
CA THR A 40 4.38 -5.78 0.39
C THR A 40 3.48 -5.96 -0.83
N PRO A 41 4.04 -6.24 -2.03
CA PRO A 41 3.22 -6.53 -3.21
C PRO A 41 2.27 -7.69 -2.92
N MET A 42 0.99 -7.52 -3.23
CA MET A 42 0.01 -8.61 -3.11
C MET A 42 0.23 -9.68 -4.18
N HIS A 43 0.78 -9.29 -5.32
CA HIS A 43 1.05 -10.15 -6.48
C HIS A 43 2.49 -9.92 -6.99
N PRO A 44 3.52 -10.50 -6.33
CA PRO A 44 4.93 -10.17 -6.61
C PRO A 44 5.48 -10.67 -7.96
N ASP A 45 4.79 -11.59 -8.64
CA ASP A 45 5.27 -12.23 -9.88
C ASP A 45 4.30 -12.03 -11.07
N ILE A 46 3.45 -11.00 -11.00
CA ILE A 46 2.47 -10.72 -12.05
C ILE A 46 2.88 -9.50 -12.87
N ASP A 47 2.86 -9.64 -14.20
CA ASP A 47 3.10 -8.54 -15.14
C ASP A 47 1.81 -7.74 -15.42
N ASP A 48 0.67 -8.18 -14.89
CA ASP A 48 -0.60 -7.49 -15.04
C ASP A 48 -0.56 -6.15 -14.28
N PRO A 49 -0.68 -4.99 -14.98
CA PRO A 49 -0.52 -3.69 -14.35
C PRO A 49 -1.59 -3.37 -13.30
N GLU A 50 -2.80 -3.93 -13.43
CA GLU A 50 -3.88 -3.70 -12.47
C GLU A 50 -3.60 -4.47 -11.18
N LEU A 51 -3.20 -5.74 -11.29
CA LEU A 51 -2.91 -6.58 -10.13
C LEU A 51 -1.61 -6.18 -9.44
N ALA A 52 -0.60 -5.76 -10.18
CA ALA A 52 0.68 -5.31 -9.62
C ALA A 52 0.61 -3.91 -8.97
N ALA A 53 -0.55 -3.25 -9.02
CA ALA A 53 -0.85 -2.04 -8.25
C ALA A 53 -1.36 -2.34 -6.82
N TYR A 54 -1.59 -3.61 -6.47
CA TYR A 54 -2.08 -3.99 -5.14
C TYR A 54 -0.94 -4.33 -4.18
N TYR A 55 -1.00 -3.72 -3.01
CA TYR A 55 -0.08 -3.90 -1.90
C TYR A 55 -0.84 -4.20 -0.62
N THR A 56 -0.12 -4.80 0.32
CA THR A 56 -0.59 -5.12 1.66
C THR A 56 0.32 -4.49 2.69
N VAL A 57 -0.28 -4.06 3.79
CA VAL A 57 0.42 -3.60 4.98
C VAL A 57 -0.10 -4.37 6.18
N GLU A 58 0.80 -5.02 6.91
CA GLU A 58 0.48 -5.67 8.18
C GLU A 58 0.64 -4.68 9.33
N THR A 59 -0.34 -4.65 10.24
CA THR A 59 -0.33 -3.80 11.43
C THR A 59 -0.65 -4.63 12.69
N PRO A 60 -0.17 -4.19 13.87
CA PRO A 60 -0.39 -4.95 15.12
C PRO A 60 -1.87 -5.01 15.53
N ASP A 61 -2.58 -3.89 15.39
CA ASP A 61 -3.95 -3.68 15.88
C ASP A 61 -4.81 -2.85 14.91
N ALA A 62 -6.08 -2.69 15.26
CA ALA A 62 -7.07 -1.98 14.46
C ALA A 62 -6.84 -0.46 14.44
N GLU A 63 -6.43 0.12 15.56
CA GLU A 63 -6.14 1.55 15.67
C GLU A 63 -5.00 1.95 14.73
N THR A 64 -3.92 1.18 14.72
CA THR A 64 -2.79 1.34 13.81
C THR A 64 -3.22 1.12 12.36
N ALA A 65 -4.07 0.12 12.09
CA ALA A 65 -4.58 -0.14 10.73
C ALA A 65 -5.38 1.05 10.18
N GLU A 66 -6.25 1.64 10.99
CA GLU A 66 -7.06 2.80 10.60
C GLU A 66 -6.18 4.03 10.38
N LEU A 67 -5.23 4.31 11.28
CA LEU A 67 -4.28 5.40 11.12
C LEU A 67 -3.47 5.26 9.82
N VAL A 68 -2.95 4.06 9.55
CA VAL A 68 -2.20 3.75 8.32
C VAL A 68 -3.09 3.95 7.09
N ALA A 69 -4.32 3.42 7.08
CA ALA A 69 -5.23 3.57 5.95
C ALA A 69 -5.55 5.05 5.66
N ILE A 70 -5.89 5.84 6.70
CA ILE A 70 -6.16 7.28 6.56
C ILE A 70 -4.93 8.02 6.03
N ARG A 71 -3.74 7.72 6.57
CA ARG A 71 -2.52 8.42 6.18
C ARG A 71 -2.11 8.11 4.76
N LEU A 72 -2.17 6.83 4.35
CA LEU A 72 -1.87 6.42 2.97
C LEU A 72 -2.89 6.99 1.98
N GLN A 73 -4.19 6.95 2.30
CA GLN A 73 -5.26 7.50 1.45
C GLN A 73 -5.09 9.01 1.18
N SER A 74 -4.35 9.74 2.01
CA SER A 74 -4.07 11.18 1.82
C SER A 74 -2.97 11.47 0.79
N LEU A 75 -2.30 10.44 0.26
CA LEU A 75 -1.22 10.60 -0.71
C LEU A 75 -1.78 10.52 -2.13
N GLU A 76 -1.33 11.41 -3.01
CA GLU A 76 -1.66 11.35 -4.45
C GLU A 76 -1.21 10.04 -5.10
N ALA A 77 -0.26 9.32 -4.48
CA ALA A 77 0.21 8.01 -4.92
C ALA A 77 -0.79 6.87 -4.71
N ILE A 78 -1.86 7.09 -3.93
CA ILE A 78 -2.79 6.06 -3.48
C ILE A 78 -4.17 6.29 -4.07
N ALA A 79 -4.62 5.33 -4.87
CA ALA A 79 -6.00 5.31 -5.35
C ALA A 79 -6.95 4.93 -4.19
N PHE A 80 -6.62 3.86 -3.46
CA PHE A 80 -7.42 3.35 -2.35
C PHE A 80 -6.57 2.73 -1.25
N ALA A 81 -6.95 2.93 0.00
CA ALA A 81 -6.40 2.24 1.17
C ALA A 81 -7.54 1.94 2.16
N TYR A 82 -7.72 0.66 2.50
CA TYR A 82 -8.77 0.24 3.42
C TYR A 82 -8.33 -0.90 4.33
N VAL A 83 -8.89 -0.93 5.53
CA VAL A 83 -8.66 -2.01 6.49
C VAL A 83 -9.48 -3.23 6.07
N LYS A 84 -8.82 -4.38 5.85
CA LYS A 84 -9.51 -5.65 5.58
C LYS A 84 -10.31 -6.06 6.83
N PRO A 85 -11.63 -6.34 6.70
CA PRO A 85 -12.42 -6.88 7.80
C PRO A 85 -11.83 -8.21 8.27
N ALA A 86 -11.83 -8.46 9.58
CA ALA A 86 -11.32 -9.72 10.14
C ALA A 86 -12.12 -10.95 9.65
N ASP A 87 -13.37 -10.71 9.26
CA ASP A 87 -14.35 -11.74 8.90
C ASP A 87 -14.38 -12.01 7.38
N ALA A 88 -13.57 -11.27 6.61
CA ALA A 88 -13.43 -11.52 5.18
C ALA A 88 -12.64 -12.82 4.99
N LEU A 89 -13.28 -13.82 4.37
CA LEU A 89 -12.64 -15.09 4.02
C LEU A 89 -11.33 -14.83 3.25
N PRO A 90 -10.29 -15.66 3.48
CA PRO A 90 -8.98 -15.53 2.84
C PRO A 90 -9.06 -15.61 1.32
#